data_AF-A0A401NVY9-F1
#
_entry.id   AF-A0A401NVY9-F1
#
_cell.length_a   1.000
_cell.length_b   1.000
_cell.length_c   1.000
_cell.angle_alpha   90.00
_cell.angle_beta   90.00
_cell.angle_gamma   90.00
#
_symmetry.space_group_name_H-M   'P 1'
#
loop_
_entity.id
_entity.type
_entity.pdbx_description
1 polymer ?
#
loop_
_entity_poly.entity_id
_entity_poly.type
_entity_poly.pdbx_seq_one_letter_code
_entity_poly.pdbx_strand_id
1 'polypeptide(L)'
;MYMGHRCSDTRGIVFEDVRVPKENVLVGEGPGFKIAMGAFDKTRPSVAAGAVGLGQRALDATTKYALERKSFGKLLAEHKAVSFLLAEMALKVELARLSNQRAAWEVDRGGGTFTMSPLQRSLQAT
;
A
#
# COMPACT_ATOMS: atom_id res chain seq x y z
N MET A 1 -17.32 -16.17 0.26
CA MET A 1 -17.21 -14.80 0.79
C MET A 1 -15.74 -14.42 0.79
N TYR A 2 -15.35 -13.28 0.19
CA TYR A 2 -13.96 -12.83 0.21
C TYR A 2 -13.59 -12.23 1.59
N MET A 3 -12.35 -12.43 2.01
CA MET A 3 -11.79 -11.82 3.22
C MET A 3 -11.32 -10.40 2.89
N GLY A 4 -11.86 -9.38 3.56
CA GLY A 4 -11.53 -7.96 3.32
C GLY A 4 -12.20 -7.34 2.08
N HIS A 5 -11.95 -6.05 1.84
CA HIS A 5 -12.37 -5.26 0.65
C HIS A 5 -13.82 -5.48 0.16
N ARG A 6 -14.76 -5.71 1.07
CA ARG A 6 -16.15 -6.09 0.75
C ARG A 6 -16.96 -4.99 0.06
N CYS A 7 -16.49 -3.74 0.11
CA CYS A 7 -17.11 -2.62 -0.60
C CYS A 7 -16.72 -2.57 -2.09
N SER A 8 -15.73 -3.37 -2.52
CA SER A 8 -15.32 -3.46 -3.92
C SER A 8 -16.05 -4.61 -4.59
N ASP A 9 -16.71 -4.34 -5.70
CA ASP A 9 -17.40 -5.35 -6.49
C ASP A 9 -16.38 -6.19 -7.26
N THR A 10 -16.15 -7.43 -6.81
CA THR A 10 -15.18 -8.35 -7.40
C THR A 10 -15.92 -9.55 -7.97
N ARG A 11 -15.86 -9.72 -9.29
CA ARG A 11 -16.51 -10.81 -10.02
C ARG A 11 -15.61 -11.36 -11.11
N GLY A 12 -15.80 -12.63 -11.46
CA GLY A 12 -15.20 -13.20 -12.66
C GLY A 12 -15.85 -12.60 -13.91
N ILE A 13 -15.04 -12.29 -14.91
CA ILE A 13 -15.49 -11.87 -16.25
C ILE A 13 -15.01 -12.92 -17.23
N VAL A 14 -15.90 -13.42 -18.08
CA VAL A 14 -15.60 -14.43 -19.10
C VAL A 14 -15.86 -13.82 -20.47
N PHE A 15 -14.93 -14.01 -21.40
CA PHE A 15 -15.06 -13.58 -22.78
C PHE A 15 -15.17 -14.83 -23.68
N GLU A 16 -16.36 -15.11 -24.21
CA GLU A 16 -16.63 -16.20 -25.16
C GLU A 16 -17.02 -15.60 -26.51
N ASP A 17 -16.24 -15.89 -27.55
CA ASP A 17 -16.46 -15.44 -28.94
C ASP A 17 -16.73 -13.93 -29.11
N VAL A 18 -16.14 -13.10 -28.25
CA VAL A 18 -16.32 -11.63 -28.27
C VAL A 18 -15.54 -11.02 -29.43
N ARG A 19 -16.25 -10.36 -30.34
CA ARG A 19 -15.64 -9.59 -31.44
C ARG A 19 -15.19 -8.21 -30.94
N VAL A 20 -13.89 -7.96 -31.01
CA VAL A 20 -13.29 -6.65 -30.70
C VAL A 20 -12.84 -5.98 -32.00
N PRO A 21 -13.33 -4.77 -32.33
CA PRO A 21 -12.89 -4.03 -33.50
C PRO A 21 -11.39 -3.68 -33.47
N LYS A 22 -10.74 -3.59 -34.63
CA LYS A 22 -9.29 -3.34 -34.72
C LYS A 22 -8.89 -1.97 -34.17
N GLU A 23 -9.78 -0.99 -34.28
CA GLU A 23 -9.63 0.36 -33.75
C GLU A 23 -9.54 0.39 -32.21
N ASN A 24 -9.98 -0.67 -31.52
CA ASN A 24 -9.87 -0.78 -30.06
C ASN A 24 -8.54 -1.39 -29.60
N VAL A 25 -7.64 -1.77 -30.52
CA VAL A 25 -6.31 -2.25 -30.19
C VAL A 25 -5.42 -1.07 -29.77
N LEU A 26 -5.13 -0.99 -28.48
CA LEU A 26 -4.32 0.08 -27.91
C LEU A 26 -2.86 -0.02 -28.39
N VAL A 27 -2.39 1.02 -29.09
CA VAL A 27 -0.97 1.21 -29.47
C VAL A 27 -0.40 0.11 -30.39
N GLY A 28 -1.28 -0.73 -30.97
CA GLY A 28 -0.92 -1.83 -31.88
C GLY A 28 -0.73 -3.19 -31.18
N GLU A 29 -0.48 -4.22 -31.98
CA GLU A 29 -0.30 -5.60 -31.49
C GLU A 29 1.12 -5.81 -30.90
N GLY A 30 1.20 -6.49 -29.74
CA GLY A 30 2.47 -6.83 -29.08
C GLY A 30 2.85 -6.05 -27.81
N PRO A 31 2.70 -4.71 -27.71
CA PRO A 31 3.20 -3.94 -26.56
C PRO A 31 2.32 -4.02 -25.29
N GLY A 32 1.26 -4.84 -25.29
CA GLY A 32 0.26 -4.90 -24.20
C GLY A 32 0.85 -5.07 -22.81
N PHE A 33 1.87 -5.93 -22.65
CA PHE A 33 2.54 -6.12 -21.36
C PHE A 33 3.25 -4.86 -20.87
N LYS A 34 3.95 -4.15 -21.76
CA LYS A 34 4.67 -2.91 -21.42
C LYS A 34 3.69 -1.79 -21.02
N ILE A 35 2.55 -1.71 -21.70
CA ILE A 35 1.48 -0.77 -21.37
C ILE A 35 0.90 -1.08 -19.99
N ALA A 36 0.62 -2.35 -19.70
CA ALA A 36 0.13 -2.78 -18.40
C ALA A 36 1.13 -2.45 -17.27
N MET A 37 2.43 -2.71 -17.48
CA MET A 37 3.46 -2.35 -16.50
C MET A 37 3.56 -0.84 -16.28
N GLY A 38 3.50 -0.04 -17.35
CA GLY A 38 3.48 1.42 -17.23
C GLY A 38 2.26 1.97 -16.49
N ALA A 39 1.10 1.31 -16.60
CA ALA A 39 -0.08 1.64 -15.80
C ALA A 39 0.11 1.29 -14.31
N PHE A 40 0.76 0.16 -14.00
CA PHE A 40 1.07 -0.21 -12.62
C PHE A 40 2.05 0.75 -11.96
N ASP A 41 3.06 1.21 -12.69
CA ASP A 41 4.04 2.16 -12.14
C ASP A 41 3.38 3.48 -11.69
N LYS A 42 2.32 3.91 -12.38
CA LYS A 42 1.54 5.11 -12.01
C LYS A 42 0.55 4.86 -10.86
N THR A 43 -0.01 3.67 -10.74
CA THR A 43 -1.06 3.37 -9.74
C THR A 43 -0.53 2.91 -8.39
N ARG A 44 0.69 2.36 -8.34
CA ARG A 44 1.33 1.87 -7.10
C ARG A 44 1.43 2.91 -5.97
N PRO A 45 1.83 4.19 -6.20
CA PRO A 45 1.85 5.19 -5.14
C PRO A 45 0.47 5.42 -4.51
N SER A 46 -0.60 5.43 -5.31
CA SER A 46 -1.96 5.61 -4.78
C SER A 46 -2.38 4.45 -3.86
N VAL A 47 -2.01 3.21 -4.21
CA VAL A 47 -2.26 2.03 -3.35
C VAL A 47 -1.45 2.12 -2.05
N ALA A 48 -0.18 2.49 -2.14
CA ALA A 48 0.69 2.66 -0.97
C ALA A 48 0.19 3.77 -0.03
N ALA A 49 -0.32 4.88 -0.58
CA ALA A 49 -0.96 5.93 0.21
C ALA A 49 -2.15 5.41 1.04
N GLY A 50 -2.99 4.55 0.44
CA GLY A 50 -4.08 3.89 1.15
C GLY A 50 -3.60 3.00 2.30
N ALA A 51 -2.54 2.23 2.09
CA ALA A 51 -1.93 1.39 3.12
C ALA A 51 -1.33 2.22 4.28
N VAL A 52 -0.66 3.34 3.98
CA VAL A 52 -0.13 4.27 5.00
C VAL A 52 -1.27 4.85 5.84
N GLY A 53 -2.38 5.26 5.22
CA GLY A 53 -3.55 5.76 5.94
C GLY A 53 -4.15 4.72 6.89
N LEU A 54 -4.26 3.46 6.44
CA LEU A 54 -4.73 2.37 7.29
C LEU A 54 -3.75 2.08 8.44
N GLY A 55 -2.45 2.08 8.17
CA GLY A 55 -1.41 1.92 9.19
C GLY A 55 -1.44 3.00 10.26
N GLN A 56 -1.61 4.27 9.85
CA GLN A 56 -1.80 5.38 10.79
C GLN A 56 -3.04 5.17 11.66
N ARG A 57 -4.17 4.79 11.07
CA ARG A 57 -5.40 4.55 11.83
C ARG A 57 -5.22 3.42 12.85
N ALA A 58 -4.50 2.37 12.49
CA ALA A 58 -4.18 1.28 13.40
C ALA A 58 -3.28 1.74 14.56
N LEU A 59 -2.26 2.55 14.28
CA LEU A 59 -1.38 3.16 15.29
C LEU A 59 -2.18 4.04 16.26
N ASP A 60 -3.05 4.91 15.76
CA ASP A 60 -3.86 5.82 16.59
C ASP A 60 -4.79 5.02 17.52
N ALA A 61 -5.48 4.01 16.97
CA ALA A 61 -6.38 3.16 17.73
C ALA A 61 -5.64 2.33 18.80
N THR A 62 -4.49 1.77 18.45
CA THR A 62 -3.67 0.96 19.38
C THR A 62 -3.07 1.83 20.48
N THR A 63 -2.57 3.01 20.13
CA THR A 63 -2.02 3.98 21.10
C THR A 63 -3.09 4.43 22.09
N LYS A 64 -4.29 4.78 21.60
CA LYS A 64 -5.43 5.13 22.46
C LYS A 64 -5.75 4.00 23.44
N TYR A 65 -5.87 2.77 22.95
CA TYR A 65 -6.19 1.63 23.80
C TYR A 65 -5.09 1.35 24.84
N ALA A 66 -3.81 1.53 24.46
CA ALA A 66 -2.68 1.34 25.36
C ALA A 66 -2.66 2.34 26.53
N LEU A 67 -3.20 3.54 26.33
CA LEU A 67 -3.31 4.60 27.34
C LEU A 67 -4.57 4.51 28.21
N GLU A 68 -5.58 3.73 27.81
CA GLU A 68 -6.83 3.55 28.56
C GLU A 68 -6.84 2.24 29.37
N ARG A 69 -6.28 1.16 28.81
CA ARG A 69 -6.33 -0.16 29.43
C ARG A 69 -5.25 -0.32 30.50
N LYS A 70 -5.66 -0.78 31.69
CA LYS A 70 -4.76 -1.23 32.75
C LYS A 70 -4.64 -2.75 32.77
N SER A 71 -3.42 -3.24 33.00
CA SER A 71 -3.14 -4.64 33.30
C SER A 71 -1.97 -4.73 34.27
N PHE A 72 -2.02 -5.69 35.19
CA PHE A 72 -1.00 -5.86 36.24
C PHE A 72 -0.71 -4.56 37.02
N GLY A 73 -1.76 -3.77 37.30
CA GLY A 73 -1.68 -2.54 38.10
C GLY A 73 -1.16 -1.29 37.37
N LYS A 74 -0.81 -1.38 36.07
CA LYS A 74 -0.27 -0.27 35.28
C LYS A 74 -0.98 -0.12 33.94
N LEU A 75 -0.87 1.04 33.29
CA LEU A 75 -1.35 1.19 31.91
C LEU A 75 -0.57 0.27 30.96
N LEU A 76 -1.22 -0.22 29.91
CA LEU A 76 -0.54 -1.04 28.89
C LEU A 76 0.69 -0.31 28.31
N ALA A 77 0.59 1.01 28.09
CA ALA A 77 1.70 1.83 27.59
C ALA A 77 2.95 1.85 28.50
N GLU A 78 2.83 1.56 29.79
CA GLU A 78 3.95 1.53 30.74
C GLU A 78 4.73 0.20 30.70
N HIS A 79 4.16 -0.83 30.06
CA HIS A 79 4.87 -2.10 29.86
C HIS A 79 5.85 -1.94 28.71
N LYS A 80 7.16 -2.05 28.99
CA LYS A 80 8.23 -1.86 28.00
C LYS A 80 8.00 -2.61 26.69
N ALA A 81 7.51 -3.84 26.75
CA ALA A 81 7.20 -4.65 25.56
C ALA A 81 6.16 -3.98 24.64
N VAL A 82 5.11 -3.38 25.23
CA VAL A 82 4.09 -2.64 24.49
C VAL A 82 4.66 -1.33 23.94
N SER A 83 5.47 -0.63 24.72
CA SER A 83 6.10 0.62 24.26
C SER A 83 7.02 0.37 23.05
N PHE A 84 7.77 -0.73 23.02
CA PHE A 84 8.60 -1.11 21.86
C PHE A 84 7.74 -1.39 20.62
N LEU A 85 6.65 -2.14 20.76
CA LEU A 85 5.73 -2.42 19.65
C LEU A 85 5.13 -1.12 19.08
N LEU A 86 4.69 -0.19 19.94
CA LEU A 86 4.16 1.10 19.51
C LEU A 86 5.23 1.95 18.80
N ALA A 87 6.47 1.93 19.30
CA ALA A 87 7.58 2.63 18.67
C ALA A 87 7.91 2.05 17.27
N GLU A 88 7.93 0.73 17.13
CA GLU A 88 8.14 0.06 15.83
C GLU A 88 7.00 0.36 14.86
N MET A 89 5.75 0.34 15.32
CA MET A 89 4.59 0.70 14.49
C MET A 89 4.71 2.14 13.99
N ALA A 90 5.04 3.10 14.88
CA ALA A 90 5.24 4.49 14.51
C ALA A 90 6.37 4.65 13.49
N LEU A 91 7.50 3.99 13.70
CA LEU A 91 8.64 4.00 12.78
C LEU A 91 8.26 3.47 11.40
N LYS A 92 7.56 2.33 11.33
CA LYS A 92 7.13 1.71 10.07
C LYS A 92 6.14 2.59 9.30
N VAL A 93 5.20 3.23 9.99
CA VAL A 93 4.21 4.13 9.37
C VAL A 93 4.90 5.37 8.78
N GLU A 94 5.79 6.02 9.53
CA GLU A 94 6.50 7.20 9.04
C GLU A 94 7.44 6.88 7.89
N LEU A 95 8.15 5.75 7.97
CA LEU A 95 9.01 5.29 6.88
C LEU A 95 8.22 4.97 5.61
N ALA A 96 7.06 4.32 5.74
CA ALA A 96 6.17 4.03 4.63
C ALA A 96 5.61 5.32 4.01
N ARG A 97 5.27 6.31 4.85
CA ARG A 97 4.82 7.64 4.41
C ARG A 97 5.88 8.36 3.57
N LEU A 98 7.12 8.43 4.06
CA LEU A 98 8.23 9.05 3.35
C LEU A 98 8.54 8.32 2.04
N SER A 99 8.53 6.99 2.06
CA SER A 99 8.73 6.15 0.89
C SER A 99 7.68 6.40 -0.19
N ASN A 100 6.41 6.51 0.22
CA ASN A 100 5.30 6.80 -0.67
C ASN A 100 5.39 8.21 -1.27
N GLN A 101 5.66 9.23 -0.45
CA GLN A 101 5.77 10.61 -0.90
C GLN A 101 6.92 10.79 -1.90
N ARG A 102 8.07 10.14 -1.65
CA ARG A 102 9.18 10.11 -2.60
C ARG A 102 8.78 9.46 -3.92
N ALA A 103 8.11 8.30 -3.88
CA ALA A 103 7.67 7.61 -5.09
C ALA A 103 6.68 8.45 -5.90
N ALA A 104 5.70 9.10 -5.23
CA ALA A 104 4.76 10.01 -5.89
C ALA A 104 5.48 11.19 -6.56
N TRP A 105 6.45 11.80 -5.86
CA TRP A 105 7.24 12.90 -6.40
C TRP A 105 8.10 12.49 -7.61
N GLU A 106 8.69 11.29 -7.60
CA GLU A 106 9.46 10.77 -8.74
C GLU A 106 8.55 10.56 -9.97
N VAL A 107 7.31 10.06 -9.74
CA VAL A 107 6.30 9.89 -10.80
C VAL A 107 5.87 11.25 -11.36
N ASP A 108 5.59 12.24 -10.52
CA ASP A 108 5.17 13.59 -10.93
C ASP A 108 6.24 14.32 -11.75
N ARG A 109 7.52 14.03 -11.50
CA ARG A 109 8.66 14.59 -12.25
C ARG A 109 8.94 13.89 -13.58
N GLY A 110 8.10 12.95 -14.00
CA GLY A 110 8.28 12.18 -15.23
C GLY A 110 9.32 11.06 -15.14
N GLY A 111 9.77 10.72 -13.92
CA GLY A 111 10.57 9.53 -13.67
C GLY A 111 9.73 8.27 -13.87
N GLY A 112 9.74 7.72 -15.08
CA GLY A 112 8.92 6.57 -15.48
C GLY A 112 9.31 5.23 -14.85
N THR A 113 10.00 5.22 -13.70
CA THR A 113 10.38 3.98 -13.05
C THR A 113 10.36 4.20 -11.56
N PHE A 114 9.52 3.44 -10.87
CA PHE A 114 9.61 3.20 -9.43
C PHE A 114 10.95 2.50 -9.16
N THR A 115 12.05 3.25 -9.15
CA THR A 115 13.34 2.76 -8.66
C THR A 115 13.23 2.69 -7.16
N MET A 116 12.72 1.55 -6.66
CA MET A 116 12.83 1.24 -5.25
C MET A 116 14.29 1.39 -4.86
N SER A 117 14.56 2.33 -3.96
CA SER A 117 15.87 2.39 -3.35
C SER A 117 16.16 1.04 -2.66
N PRO A 118 17.42 0.60 -2.59
CA PRO A 118 17.79 -0.66 -1.94
C PRO A 118 17.21 -0.80 -0.51
N LEU A 119 17.07 0.32 0.20
CA LEU A 119 16.44 0.41 1.52
C LEU A 119 14.95 0.05 1.51
N GLN A 120 14.20 0.43 0.47
CA GLN A 120 12.78 0.12 0.38
C GLN A 120 12.53 -1.37 0.05
N ARG A 121 13.47 -2.03 -0.64
CA ARG A 121 13.38 -3.47 -0.95
C ARG A 121 13.66 -4.36 0.26
N SER A 122 14.66 -4.01 1.08
CA SER A 122 14.96 -4.77 2.30
C SER A 122 13.85 -4.69 3.35
N LEU A 123 13.03 -3.64 3.31
CA LEU A 123 11.92 -3.39 4.25
C LEU A 123 10.58 -4.00 3.87
N GLN A 124 10.39 -4.49 2.63
CA GLN A 124 9.21 -5.30 2.27
C GLN A 124 9.39 -6.79 2.59
N ALA A 125 10.62 -7.23 2.90
CA ALA A 125 10.96 -8.61 3.22
C ALA A 125 10.89 -8.95 4.73
N THR A 126 10.52 -7.98 5.57
CA THR A 126 10.46 -8.08 7.04
C THR A 126 9.19 -7.46 7.60
#